data_AF-A0A3C0CSW4-F1
#
_entry.id   AF-A0A3C0CSW4-F1
#
_cell.length_a   1.000
_cell.length_b   1.000
_cell.length_c   1.000
_cell.angle_alpha   90.00
_cell.angle_beta   90.00
_cell.angle_gamma   90.00
#
_symmetry.space_group_name_H-M   'P 1'
#
loop_
_entity.id
_entity.type
_entity.pdbx_description
1 polymer ?
#
loop_
_entity_poly.entity_id
_entity_poly.type
_entity_poly.pdbx_seq_one_letter_code
_entity_poly.pdbx_strand_id
1 'polypeptide(L)'
;MKFKEGDYVKVISREQTPEDVKNGTYYPHFGGLYGTVDRIYDDTICIKVDIDSLPKDMMKRHQDVEESIRKKWLNGLSGEARNRLSAEDRRFNLAYTILVSANDLEMAKPAPKSQEEPRAI
;
A
#
# COMPACT_ATOMS: atom_id res chain seq x y z
N MET A 1 -15.70 -11.51 13.05
CA MET A 1 -14.73 -11.07 12.01
C MET A 1 -13.44 -11.86 12.17
N LYS A 2 -12.82 -12.29 11.06
CA LYS A 2 -11.65 -13.19 11.03
C LYS A 2 -10.30 -12.48 11.15
N PHE A 3 -10.26 -11.16 10.95
CA PHE A 3 -9.05 -10.34 10.89
C PHE A 3 -9.15 -9.18 11.89
N LYS A 4 -8.00 -8.64 12.30
CA LYS A 4 -7.88 -7.40 13.09
C LYS A 4 -6.90 -6.42 12.43
N GLU A 5 -6.98 -5.16 12.82
CA GLU A 5 -6.01 -4.13 12.42
C GLU A 5 -4.59 -4.56 12.79
N GLY A 6 -3.65 -4.33 11.88
CA GLY A 6 -2.26 -4.76 12.02
C GLY A 6 -1.98 -6.22 11.62
N ASP A 7 -2.99 -7.03 11.29
CA ASP A 7 -2.75 -8.38 10.77
C ASP A 7 -2.06 -8.30 9.40
N TYR A 8 -1.09 -9.19 9.20
CA TYR A 8 -0.46 -9.38 7.90
C TYR A 8 -1.26 -10.39 7.09
N VAL A 9 -1.66 -9.98 5.89
CA VAL A 9 -2.59 -10.72 5.05
C VAL A 9 -2.10 -10.77 3.62
N LYS A 10 -2.59 -11.76 2.89
CA LYS A 10 -2.43 -11.88 1.45
C LYS A 10 -3.81 -11.93 0.80
N VAL A 11 -3.93 -11.30 -0.36
CA VAL A 11 -5.14 -11.37 -1.17
C VAL A 11 -5.13 -12.66 -1.98
N ILE A 12 -6.20 -13.45 -1.89
CA ILE A 12 -6.32 -14.70 -2.64
C ILE A 12 -6.46 -14.42 -4.14
N SER A 13 -5.86 -15.28 -4.96
CA SER A 13 -6.05 -15.23 -6.41
C SER A 13 -7.31 -16.00 -6.79
N ARG A 14 -8.32 -15.29 -7.29
CA ARG A 14 -9.54 -15.87 -7.87
C ARG A 14 -9.97 -15.15 -9.15
N GLU A 15 -10.94 -15.74 -9.84
CA GLU A 15 -11.64 -15.08 -10.94
C GLU A 15 -12.52 -13.95 -10.42
N GLN A 16 -12.58 -12.88 -11.19
CA GLN A 16 -13.44 -11.74 -10.90
C GLN A 16 -14.89 -12.10 -11.25
N THR A 17 -15.81 -11.89 -10.30
CA THR A 17 -17.24 -12.12 -10.54
C THR A 17 -17.93 -10.85 -11.05
N PRO A 18 -19.14 -10.96 -11.63
CA PRO A 18 -19.92 -9.77 -12.03
C PRO A 18 -20.24 -8.83 -10.86
N GLU A 19 -20.41 -9.37 -9.64
CA GLU A 19 -20.64 -8.58 -8.43
C GLU A 19 -19.40 -7.78 -8.04
N ASP A 20 -18.19 -8.33 -8.23
CA ASP A 20 -16.95 -7.59 -7.98
C ASP A 20 -16.73 -6.43 -8.94
N VAL A 21 -17.11 -6.60 -10.21
CA VAL A 21 -17.06 -5.52 -11.20
C VAL A 21 -18.00 -4.40 -10.79
N LYS A 22 -19.20 -4.76 -10.28
CA LYS A 22 -20.21 -3.80 -9.84
C LYS A 22 -19.78 -3.05 -8.58
N ASN A 23 -19.19 -3.75 -7.61
CA ASN A 23 -18.86 -3.19 -6.29
C ASN A 23 -17.42 -2.69 -6.16
N GLY A 24 -16.55 -2.99 -7.14
CA GLY A 24 -15.13 -2.66 -7.10
C GLY A 24 -14.36 -3.42 -6.01
N THR A 25 -14.87 -4.55 -5.55
CA THR A 25 -14.35 -5.29 -4.38
C THR A 25 -13.17 -6.20 -4.69
N TYR A 26 -12.99 -6.58 -5.95
CA TYR A 26 -11.88 -7.42 -6.37
C TYR A 26 -11.52 -7.18 -7.83
N TYR A 27 -10.22 -7.16 -8.11
CA TYR A 27 -9.67 -7.19 -9.45
C TYR A 27 -8.61 -8.30 -9.52
N PRO A 28 -8.43 -8.98 -10.67
CA PRO A 28 -7.48 -10.09 -10.79
C PRO A 28 -6.04 -9.72 -10.42
N HIS A 29 -5.65 -8.46 -10.64
CA HIS A 29 -4.31 -7.95 -10.30
C HIS A 29 -4.11 -7.69 -8.80
N PHE A 30 -5.16 -7.78 -7.98
CA PHE A 30 -5.04 -7.78 -6.53
C PHE A 30 -4.62 -9.14 -6.00
N GLY A 31 -4.96 -10.22 -6.70
CA GLY A 31 -4.61 -11.56 -6.30
C GLY A 31 -3.09 -11.72 -6.15
N GLY A 32 -2.65 -12.21 -4.99
CA GLY A 32 -1.24 -12.42 -4.67
C GLY A 32 -0.53 -11.22 -4.06
N LEU A 33 -1.21 -10.07 -3.90
CA LEU A 33 -0.66 -8.93 -3.16
C LEU A 33 -0.60 -9.24 -1.66
N TYR A 34 0.43 -8.72 -1.01
CA TYR A 34 0.63 -8.82 0.43
C TYR A 34 0.51 -7.45 1.06
N GLY A 35 0.07 -7.41 2.31
CA GLY A 35 -0.01 -6.16 3.04
C GLY A 35 -0.47 -6.32 4.47
N THR A 36 -0.69 -5.19 5.11
CA THR A 36 -1.17 -5.11 6.48
C THR A 36 -2.57 -4.52 6.52
N VAL A 37 -3.44 -5.08 7.35
CA VAL A 37 -4.77 -4.52 7.60
C VAL A 37 -4.63 -3.12 8.21
N ASP A 38 -5.10 -2.10 7.49
CA ASP A 38 -5.13 -0.71 7.94
C ASP A 38 -6.43 -0.42 8.70
N ARG A 39 -7.57 -0.76 8.10
CA ARG A 39 -8.91 -0.52 8.66
C ARG A 39 -9.86 -1.65 8.27
N ILE A 40 -10.82 -1.92 9.14
CA ILE A 40 -11.88 -2.91 8.92
C ILE A 40 -13.23 -2.19 8.87
N TYR A 41 -14.00 -2.47 7.83
CA TYR A 41 -15.41 -2.09 7.69
C TYR A 41 -16.26 -3.36 7.82
N ASP A 42 -17.59 -3.25 7.70
CA ASP A 42 -18.50 -4.39 7.87
C ASP A 42 -18.14 -5.61 7.02
N ASP A 43 -18.09 -5.46 5.69
CA ASP A 43 -17.80 -6.55 4.74
C ASP A 43 -16.47 -6.40 3.99
N THR A 44 -15.82 -5.25 4.13
CA THR A 44 -14.59 -4.91 3.40
C THR A 44 -13.47 -4.51 4.33
N ILE A 45 -12.24 -4.76 3.91
CA ILE A 45 -11.03 -4.52 4.67
C ILE A 45 -10.08 -3.68 3.81
N CYS A 46 -9.62 -2.58 4.39
CA CYS A 46 -8.59 -1.73 3.80
C CYS A 46 -7.22 -2.31 4.13
N ILE A 47 -6.43 -2.55 3.11
CA ILE A 47 -5.10 -3.14 3.24
C ILE A 47 -4.09 -2.15 2.69
N LYS A 48 -3.08 -1.86 3.51
CA LYS A 48 -1.87 -1.19 3.08
C LYS A 48 -0.96 -2.22 2.43
N VAL A 49 -0.86 -2.18 1.10
CA VAL A 49 -0.11 -3.14 0.30
C VAL A 49 1.39 -2.85 0.43
N ASP A 50 2.18 -3.92 0.53
CA ASP A 50 3.63 -3.83 0.42
C ASP A 50 3.98 -3.55 -1.05
N ILE A 51 4.64 -2.42 -1.30
CA ILE A 51 5.01 -1.97 -2.65
C ILE A 51 5.87 -3.01 -3.37
N ASP A 52 6.71 -3.75 -2.64
CA ASP A 52 7.53 -4.85 -3.16
C ASP A 52 6.72 -6.05 -3.68
N SER A 53 5.44 -6.17 -3.28
CA SER A 53 4.53 -7.19 -3.80
C SER A 53 3.83 -6.77 -5.09
N LEU A 54 3.92 -5.50 -5.49
CA LEU A 54 3.26 -5.01 -6.69
C LEU A 54 3.95 -5.52 -7.97
N PRO A 55 3.18 -5.83 -9.03
CA PRO A 55 3.73 -6.03 -10.35
C PRO A 55 4.54 -4.81 -10.81
N LYS A 56 5.64 -5.03 -11.55
CA LYS A 56 6.58 -3.97 -11.98
C LYS A 56 5.90 -2.79 -12.68
N ASP A 57 4.87 -3.03 -13.49
CA ASP A 57 4.13 -1.96 -14.17
C ASP A 57 3.37 -1.07 -13.18
N MET A 58 2.70 -1.68 -12.19
CA MET A 58 1.97 -0.95 -11.15
C MET A 58 2.91 -0.24 -10.20
N MET A 59 4.02 -0.87 -9.83
CA MET A 59 5.07 -0.26 -9.03
C MET A 59 5.61 1.00 -9.72
N LYS A 60 5.88 0.93 -11.03
CA LYS A 60 6.35 2.08 -11.82
C LYS A 60 5.32 3.21 -11.84
N ARG A 61 4.04 2.91 -12.10
CA ARG A 61 2.98 3.92 -12.06
C ARG A 61 2.85 4.57 -10.68
N HIS A 62 2.93 3.79 -9.61
CA HIS A 62 2.89 4.29 -8.24
C HIS A 62 4.05 5.25 -7.98
N GLN A 63 5.27 4.89 -8.38
CA GLN A 63 6.46 5.74 -8.28
C GLN A 63 6.32 7.04 -9.09
N ASP A 64 5.83 6.98 -10.33
CA ASP A 64 5.61 8.17 -11.17
C ASP A 64 4.60 9.14 -10.52
N VAL A 65 3.51 8.61 -9.95
CA VAL A 65 2.50 9.41 -9.25
C VAL A 65 3.08 10.00 -7.96
N GLU A 66 3.78 9.20 -7.17
CA GLU A 66 4.46 9.64 -5.95
C GLU A 66 5.44 10.78 -6.24
N GLU A 67 6.27 10.63 -7.28
CA GLU A 67 7.25 11.64 -7.68
C GLU A 67 6.57 12.93 -8.17
N SER A 68 5.47 12.81 -8.92
CA SER A 68 4.68 13.95 -9.38
C SER A 68 4.06 14.74 -8.23
N ILE A 69 3.47 14.05 -7.24
CA ILE A 69 2.90 14.68 -6.05
C ILE A 69 4.00 15.31 -5.21
N ARG A 70 5.12 14.60 -5.01
CA ARG A 70 6.30 15.11 -4.29
C ARG A 70 6.83 16.39 -4.92
N LYS A 71 6.97 16.43 -6.25
CA LYS A 71 7.40 17.63 -6.99
C LYS A 71 6.43 18.79 -6.78
N LYS A 72 5.11 18.54 -6.91
CA LYS A 72 4.08 19.57 -6.67
C LYS A 72 4.15 20.11 -5.25
N TRP A 73 4.25 19.22 -4.26
CA TRP A 73 4.35 19.60 -2.86
C TRP A 73 5.60 20.46 -2.60
N LEU A 74 6.78 20.01 -3.05
CA LEU A 74 8.02 20.75 -2.89
C LEU A 74 8.03 22.11 -3.60
N ASN A 75 7.38 22.22 -4.76
CA ASN A 75 7.27 23.48 -5.49
C ASN A 75 6.22 24.42 -4.89
N GLY A 76 5.26 23.89 -4.12
CA GLY A 76 4.30 24.69 -3.36
C GLY A 76 4.88 25.28 -2.06
N LEU A 77 6.06 24.81 -1.62
CA LEU A 77 6.73 25.35 -0.44
C LEU A 77 7.55 26.60 -0.78
N SER A 78 7.48 27.62 0.08
CA SER A 78 8.39 28.77 0.02
C SER A 78 9.85 28.34 0.25
N GLY A 79 10.81 29.13 -0.25
CA GLY A 79 12.25 28.81 -0.15
C GLY A 79 12.75 28.55 1.28
N GLU A 80 12.27 29.32 2.26
CA GLU A 80 12.55 29.10 3.69
C GLU A 80 11.96 27.78 4.21
N ALA A 81 10.72 27.46 3.85
CA ALA A 81 10.07 26.21 4.27
C ALA A 81 10.78 24.99 3.67
N ARG A 82 11.25 25.10 2.42
CA ARG A 82 11.98 24.03 1.73
C ARG A 82 13.37 23.77 2.34
N ASN A 83 14.05 24.80 2.82
CA ASN A 83 15.35 24.68 3.51
C ASN A 83 15.25 24.13 4.94
N ARG A 84 14.08 24.24 5.58
CA ARG A 84 13.83 23.67 6.92
C ARG A 84 13.53 22.18 6.93
N LEU A 85 13.24 21.57 5.77
CA LEU A 85 12.94 20.14 5.68
C LEU A 85 14.22 19.30 5.83
N SER A 86 14.20 18.34 6.75
CA SER A 86 15.24 17.32 6.83
C SER A 86 15.24 16.42 5.59
N ALA A 87 16.24 15.55 5.46
CA ALA A 87 16.24 14.54 4.40
C ALA A 87 15.07 13.54 4.56
N GLU A 88 14.66 13.29 5.80
CA GLU A 88 13.53 12.42 6.14
C GLU A 88 12.20 13.08 5.83
N ASP A 89 12.03 14.38 6.17
CA ASP A 89 10.81 15.12 5.81
C ASP A 89 10.65 15.30 4.29
N ARG A 90 11.76 15.24 3.55
CA ARG A 90 11.75 15.23 2.09
C ARG A 90 11.34 13.88 1.51
N ARG A 91 11.34 12.79 2.28
CA ARG A 91 10.81 11.50 1.82
C ARG A 91 9.29 11.57 1.83
N PHE A 92 8.74 11.50 0.62
CA PHE A 92 7.31 11.44 0.41
C PHE A 92 7.00 10.02 -0.01
N ASN A 93 6.37 9.24 0.87
CA ASN A 93 6.00 7.86 0.61
C ASN A 93 4.48 7.79 0.49
N LEU A 94 3.98 7.52 -0.71
CA LEU A 94 2.56 7.34 -0.96
C LEU A 94 2.18 5.92 -0.55
N ALA A 95 1.24 5.80 0.40
CA ALA A 95 0.69 4.49 0.75
C ALA A 95 -0.18 3.98 -0.40
N TYR A 96 0.08 2.74 -0.85
CA TYR A 96 -0.81 2.04 -1.77
C TYR A 96 -1.82 1.23 -0.96
N THR A 97 -3.04 1.74 -0.83
CA THR A 97 -4.11 1.09 -0.06
C THR A 97 -5.20 0.59 -1.00
N ILE A 98 -5.63 -0.66 -0.81
CA ILE A 98 -6.74 -1.26 -1.55
C ILE A 98 -7.85 -1.66 -0.59
N LEU A 99 -9.09 -1.63 -1.08
CA LEU A 99 -10.26 -2.13 -0.36
C LEU A 99 -10.68 -3.46 -0.99
N VAL A 100 -10.76 -4.51 -0.18
CA VAL A 100 -11.11 -5.86 -0.64
C VAL A 100 -12.10 -6.53 0.31
N SER A 101 -12.80 -7.57 -0.15
CA SER A 101 -13.70 -8.34 0.73
C SER A 101 -12.89 -9.10 1.77
N ALA A 102 -13.44 -9.23 2.99
CA ALA A 102 -12.85 -10.08 4.02
C ALA A 102 -12.75 -11.57 3.61
N ASN A 103 -13.59 -12.02 2.67
CA ASN A 103 -13.53 -13.40 2.15
C ASN A 103 -12.33 -13.63 1.21
N ASP A 104 -11.75 -12.55 0.69
CA ASP A 104 -10.63 -12.60 -0.26
C ASP A 104 -9.27 -12.53 0.40
N LEU A 105 -9.23 -12.74 1.72
CA LEU A 105 -8.03 -12.64 2.52
C LEU A 105 -7.66 -13.95 3.19
N GLU A 106 -6.36 -14.19 3.21
CA GLU A 106 -5.72 -15.24 3.99
C GLU A 106 -4.69 -14.60 4.94
N MET A 107 -4.60 -15.10 6.17
CA MET A 107 -3.53 -14.70 7.08
C MET A 107 -2.20 -15.14 6.49
N ALA A 108 -1.28 -14.19 6.35
CA ALA A 108 0.08 -14.44 5.91
C ALA A 108 1.06 -14.19 7.05
N LYS A 109 2.25 -14.77 6.95
CA LYS A 109 3.36 -14.34 7.80
C LYS A 109 4.19 -13.33 7.01
N PRO A 110 4.53 -12.17 7.60
CA PRO A 110 5.49 -11.29 6.95
C PRO A 110 6.77 -12.11 6.76
N ALA A 111 7.33 -12.09 5.55
CA ALA A 111 8.71 -12.49 5.39
C ALA A 111 9.53 -11.67 6.41
N PRO A 112 10.56 -12.24 7.06
CA PRO A 112 11.43 -11.45 7.92
C PRO A 112 11.96 -10.30 7.06
N LYS A 113 11.46 -9.08 7.29
CA LYS A 113 12.04 -7.88 6.71
C LYS A 113 13.49 -7.92 7.16
N SER A 114 14.44 -8.08 6.23
CA SER A 114 15.85 -7.89 6.54
C SER A 114 15.93 -6.61 7.35
N GLN A 115 16.25 -6.76 8.63
CA GLN A 115 16.41 -5.63 9.52
C GLN A 115 17.50 -4.79 8.87
N GLU A 116 17.14 -3.64 8.31
CA GLU A 116 18.10 -2.63 7.94
C GLU A 116 18.75 -2.24 9.27
N GLU A 117 19.93 -2.82 9.52
CA GLU A 117 20.75 -2.51 10.68
C GLU A 117 20.87 -0.99 10.77
N PRO A 118 20.65 -0.38 11.96
CA PRO A 118 20.88 1.04 12.11
C PRO A 118 22.35 1.30 11.77
N ARG A 119 22.59 1.90 10.59
CA ARG A 119 23.91 2.43 10.25
C ARG A 119 24.22 3.55 11.24
N ALA A 120 24.94 3.19 12.29
CA ALA A 120 25.64 4.12 13.14
C ALA A 120 26.62 4.93 12.29
N ILE A 121 26.48 6.26 12.33
CA ILE A 121 27.50 7.23 11.93
C ILE A 121 27.54 8.31 12.99
#